data_AF-A0A962IP80-F1
#
_entry.id   AF-A0A962IP80-F1
#
_cell.length_a   1.000
_cell.length_b   1.000
_cell.length_c   1.000
_cell.angle_alpha   90.00
_cell.angle_beta   90.00
_cell.angle_gamma   90.00
#
_symmetry.space_group_name_H-M   'P 1'
#
loop_
_entity.id
_entity.type
_entity.pdbx_description
1 polymer ?
#
loop_
_entity_poly.entity_id
_entity_poly.type
_entity_poly.pdbx_seq_one_letter_code
_entity_poly.pdbx_strand_id
1 'polypeptide(L)'
;MTKIRIKPLALALATALTLVACGKDDAPAPNSQADATPAPAAPAKLAIDTSALPPLPAFQAADIDESVSACTDLDKHVNAKWQAANPIPSERTTWGSFEMLRERSLSVQKQIAEAAAADTQAQGNRKLIGDLWATGMDEAAIEAAGITPVQPFLAEIDALASPDDLVNFLREAPARSRASVFGLFAESDFVDSTKVIAYVAPGGLSLPDKTYYAGDEHAAEREAFVAHVAKVLELAGADAATASAQAQQIMALETQLAEVSYSNEDLSRDISKYYNPVSVADADELTPSFSWGAFFSANSVADPGQFSLSNPDFFVKLNELIHSVPMAEWQAYLRFQTIDNASPYLSEAFATENFNFYSKTLRGQEEQLARWKRVLNFINQATGEALGELYVDD
;
A
#
# COMPACT_ATOMS: atom_id res chain seq x y z
N MET A 1 -49.71 8.21 -10.25
CA MET A 1 -50.71 8.72 -9.29
C MET A 1 -50.99 7.66 -8.23
N THR A 2 -50.21 7.62 -7.14
CA THR A 2 -50.64 7.02 -5.86
C THR A 2 -49.73 7.59 -4.78
N LYS A 3 -50.25 8.53 -3.98
CA LYS A 3 -49.51 9.19 -2.88
C LYS A 3 -49.75 8.40 -1.59
N ILE A 4 -48.70 7.80 -1.03
CA ILE A 4 -48.73 7.19 0.30
C ILE A 4 -48.38 8.29 1.32
N ARG A 5 -49.31 8.55 2.25
CA ARG A 5 -49.18 9.49 3.36
C ARG A 5 -48.54 8.76 4.55
N ILE A 6 -47.40 9.25 5.04
CA ILE A 6 -46.85 8.87 6.35
C ILE A 6 -47.10 10.06 7.30
N LYS A 7 -47.80 9.81 8.41
CA LYS A 7 -47.98 10.78 9.50
C LYS A 7 -46.77 10.72 10.43
N PRO A 8 -46.30 11.86 10.99
CA PRO A 8 -45.23 11.87 11.97
C PRO A 8 -45.78 11.58 13.36
N LEU A 9 -45.11 10.73 14.13
CA LEU A 9 -45.31 10.64 15.58
C LEU A 9 -44.00 11.05 16.24
N ALA A 10 -43.99 12.27 16.77
CA ALA A 10 -43.03 12.71 17.76
C ALA A 10 -43.75 12.72 19.12
N LEU A 11 -43.19 12.07 20.13
CA LEU A 11 -43.30 12.55 21.50
C LEU A 11 -42.17 11.98 22.37
N ALA A 12 -41.36 12.90 22.88
CA ALA A 12 -40.38 12.70 23.94
C ALA A 12 -41.07 12.49 25.31
N LEU A 13 -40.42 11.83 26.26
CA LEU A 13 -39.94 12.46 27.51
C LEU A 13 -39.19 11.45 28.40
N ALA A 14 -38.21 11.99 29.12
CA ALA A 14 -37.24 11.35 30.00
C ALA A 14 -37.81 10.80 31.33
N THR A 15 -37.06 9.89 31.96
CA THR A 15 -36.91 9.81 33.42
C THR A 15 -35.57 9.16 33.79
N ALA A 16 -34.83 9.85 34.66
CA ALA A 16 -33.57 9.43 35.26
C ALA A 16 -33.77 8.83 36.67
N LEU A 17 -32.82 7.97 37.05
CA LEU A 17 -32.42 7.48 38.39
C LEU A 17 -33.44 6.82 39.34
N THR A 18 -33.11 5.60 39.77
CA THR A 18 -33.00 5.23 41.21
C THR A 18 -32.05 4.03 41.40
N LEU A 19 -30.98 4.21 42.20
CA LEU A 19 -30.30 3.16 42.96
C LEU A 19 -31.12 2.87 44.23
N VAL A 20 -31.38 1.61 44.58
CA VAL A 20 -31.33 1.06 45.95
C VAL A 20 -31.06 -0.45 45.87
N ALA A 21 -30.19 -0.92 46.77
CA ALA A 21 -29.64 -2.25 46.91
C ALA A 21 -30.60 -3.31 47.51
N CYS A 22 -30.29 -4.58 47.22
CA CYS A 22 -30.50 -5.77 48.05
C CYS A 22 -29.27 -6.66 47.74
N GLY A 23 -28.36 -7.03 48.64
CA GLY A 23 -28.54 -7.39 50.05
C GLY A 23 -28.61 -8.92 50.17
N LYS A 24 -27.50 -9.62 49.93
CA LYS A 24 -27.34 -11.04 50.28
C LYS A 24 -26.01 -11.21 51.02
N ASP A 25 -26.14 -11.64 52.28
CA ASP A 25 -25.06 -11.97 53.20
C ASP A 25 -24.42 -13.30 52.79
N ASP A 26 -23.18 -13.24 52.31
CA ASP A 26 -22.27 -14.38 52.31
C ASP A 26 -21.06 -14.03 53.17
N ALA A 27 -20.76 -14.89 54.14
CA ALA A 27 -19.70 -14.71 55.13
C ALA A 27 -18.31 -14.55 54.45
N PRO A 28 -17.39 -13.75 55.03
CA PRO A 28 -16.08 -13.55 54.44
C PRO A 28 -15.24 -14.84 54.55
N ALA A 29 -14.85 -15.38 53.40
CA ALA A 29 -13.79 -16.36 53.29
C ALA A 29 -12.46 -15.75 53.77
N PRO A 30 -11.56 -16.52 54.41
CA PRO A 30 -10.29 -16.01 54.90
C PRO A 30 -9.44 -15.50 53.73
N ASN A 31 -8.91 -14.28 53.91
CA ASN A 31 -7.97 -13.63 53.00
C ASN A 31 -6.75 -14.52 52.75
N SER A 32 -6.75 -15.22 51.62
CA SER A 32 -5.51 -15.65 50.97
C SER A 32 -4.98 -14.45 50.21
N GLN A 33 -4.13 -13.64 50.88
CA GLN A 33 -3.23 -12.73 50.18
C GLN A 33 -2.24 -13.59 49.39
N ALA A 34 -2.63 -13.97 48.18
CA ALA A 34 -1.66 -14.25 47.15
C ALA A 34 -1.06 -12.89 46.77
N ASP A 35 0.26 -12.77 46.86
CA ASP A 35 1.03 -11.62 46.37
C ASP A 35 0.63 -11.35 44.91
N ALA A 36 -0.29 -10.41 44.72
CA ALA A 36 -0.55 -9.84 43.42
C ALA A 36 0.66 -8.96 43.11
N THR A 37 1.53 -9.46 42.23
CA THR A 37 2.56 -8.65 41.58
C THR A 37 1.90 -7.33 41.14
N PRO A 38 2.49 -6.16 41.45
CA PRO A 38 1.93 -4.90 41.00
C PRO A 38 1.77 -4.97 39.48
N ALA A 39 0.59 -4.59 38.95
CA ALA A 39 0.45 -4.36 37.52
C ALA A 39 1.60 -3.43 37.10
N PRO A 40 2.35 -3.73 36.03
CA PRO A 40 3.41 -2.86 35.58
C PRO A 40 2.84 -1.45 35.41
N ALA A 41 3.53 -0.45 35.99
CA ALA A 41 3.13 0.94 35.84
C ALA A 41 2.96 1.23 34.35
N ALA A 42 1.81 1.81 33.97
CA ALA A 42 1.59 2.24 32.60
C ALA A 42 2.79 3.09 32.17
N PRO A 43 3.40 2.84 31.00
CA PRO A 43 4.51 3.64 30.53
C PRO A 43 4.11 5.12 30.54
N ALA A 44 5.03 5.98 30.98
CA ALA A 44 4.76 7.41 31.03
C ALA A 44 4.42 7.91 29.62
N LYS A 45 3.25 8.55 29.47
CA LYS A 45 2.81 9.17 28.22
C LYS A 45 3.86 10.18 27.75
N LEU A 46 4.20 10.15 26.47
CA LEU A 46 5.12 11.12 25.89
C LEU A 46 4.44 12.48 25.81
N ALA A 47 5.10 13.53 26.31
CA ALA A 47 4.63 14.90 26.08
C ALA A 47 5.16 15.41 24.74
N ILE A 48 4.28 15.55 23.74
CA ILE A 48 4.63 16.08 22.43
C ILE A 48 5.09 17.54 22.52
N ASP A 49 6.29 17.83 22.00
CA ASP A 49 6.79 19.19 21.84
C ASP A 49 6.07 19.87 20.68
N THR A 50 5.01 20.59 21.03
CA THR A 50 4.20 21.34 20.06
C THR A 50 4.93 22.54 19.44
N SER A 51 6.03 23.00 20.03
CA SER A 51 6.82 24.13 19.53
C SER A 51 7.69 23.75 18.32
N ALA A 52 8.02 22.45 18.20
CA ALA A 52 8.78 21.89 17.08
C ALA A 52 7.90 21.50 15.88
N LEU A 53 6.57 21.64 15.98
CA LEU A 53 5.65 21.21 14.93
C LEU A 53 5.43 22.31 13.88
N PRO A 54 5.29 21.96 12.58
CA PRO A 54 4.87 22.88 11.53
C PRO A 54 3.61 23.66 11.92
N PRO A 55 3.49 24.94 11.53
CA PRO A 55 2.35 25.77 11.90
C PRO A 55 1.04 25.16 11.42
N LEU A 56 -0.02 25.30 12.22
CA LEU A 56 -1.35 24.88 11.81
C LEU A 56 -1.81 25.76 10.63
N PRO A 57 -2.23 25.16 9.49
CA PRO A 57 -2.86 25.94 8.43
C PRO A 57 -4.18 26.51 8.96
N ALA A 58 -4.31 27.82 8.96
CA ALA A 58 -5.50 28.51 9.45
C ALA A 58 -5.86 29.65 8.48
N PHE A 59 -7.03 29.53 7.86
CA PHE A 59 -7.57 30.56 6.99
C PHE A 59 -7.80 31.86 7.76
N GLN A 60 -7.27 32.95 7.22
CA GLN A 60 -7.46 34.31 7.72
C GLN A 60 -8.26 35.13 6.72
N ALA A 61 -9.06 36.08 7.22
CA ALA A 61 -9.79 37.00 6.34
C ALA A 61 -8.86 37.78 5.38
N ALA A 62 -7.60 38.00 5.78
CA ALA A 62 -6.59 38.67 4.95
C ALA A 62 -6.13 37.84 3.73
N ASP A 63 -6.36 36.52 3.73
CA ASP A 63 -6.01 35.62 2.64
C ASP A 63 -6.93 35.82 1.41
N ILE A 64 -8.11 36.42 1.61
CA ILE A 64 -9.06 36.75 0.54
C ILE A 64 -8.46 37.80 -0.38
N ASP A 65 -8.46 37.52 -1.68
CA ASP A 65 -8.16 38.48 -2.74
C ASP A 65 -9.45 39.16 -3.24
N GLU A 66 -9.81 40.29 -2.63
CA GLU A 66 -10.97 41.10 -3.03
C GLU A 66 -10.83 41.72 -4.43
N SER A 67 -9.65 41.67 -5.07
CA SER A 67 -9.49 42.13 -6.46
C SER A 67 -10.11 41.16 -7.48
N VAL A 68 -10.34 39.91 -7.08
CA VAL A 68 -11.03 38.89 -7.87
C VAL A 68 -12.45 38.74 -7.34
N SER A 69 -13.46 38.74 -8.22
CA SER A 69 -14.84 38.53 -7.78
C SER A 69 -15.11 37.06 -7.45
N ALA A 70 -15.66 36.79 -6.26
CA ALA A 70 -16.11 35.45 -5.86
C ALA A 70 -17.15 34.85 -6.81
N CYS A 71 -17.92 35.69 -7.53
CA CYS A 71 -18.92 35.25 -8.49
C CYS A 71 -18.33 34.81 -9.83
N THR A 72 -17.08 35.20 -10.12
CA THR A 72 -16.40 34.86 -11.38
C THR A 72 -15.39 33.73 -11.19
N ASP A 73 -14.64 33.76 -10.09
CA ASP A 73 -13.60 32.78 -9.79
C ASP A 73 -13.45 32.69 -8.27
N LEU A 74 -14.28 31.83 -7.65
CA LEU A 74 -14.27 31.64 -6.19
C LEU A 74 -12.92 31.12 -5.70
N ASP A 75 -12.25 30.27 -6.48
CA ASP A 75 -10.94 29.72 -6.11
C ASP A 75 -9.90 30.84 -5.99
N LYS A 76 -9.73 31.67 -7.02
CA LYS A 76 -8.77 32.78 -6.92
C LYS A 76 -9.15 33.82 -5.87
N HIS A 77 -10.45 34.11 -5.70
CA HIS A 77 -10.91 35.02 -4.66
C HIS A 77 -10.48 34.57 -3.26
N VAL A 78 -10.51 33.26 -2.98
CA VAL A 78 -10.18 32.72 -1.66
C VAL A 78 -8.71 32.34 -1.53
N ASN A 79 -8.09 31.80 -2.58
CA ASN A 79 -6.82 31.08 -2.50
C ASN A 79 -5.64 31.77 -3.20
N ALA A 80 -5.84 32.78 -4.06
CA ALA A 80 -4.76 33.30 -4.91
C ALA A 80 -3.57 33.85 -4.11
N LYS A 81 -3.82 34.61 -3.04
CA LYS A 81 -2.75 35.11 -2.16
C LYS A 81 -2.00 33.99 -1.48
N TRP A 82 -2.71 32.97 -1.00
CA TRP A 82 -2.11 31.82 -0.36
C TRP A 82 -1.24 31.02 -1.34
N GLN A 83 -1.76 30.72 -2.54
CA GLN A 83 -1.04 30.00 -3.59
C GLN A 83 0.25 30.73 -3.98
N ALA A 84 0.21 32.05 -4.11
CA ALA A 84 1.40 32.86 -4.42
C ALA A 84 2.47 32.83 -3.31
N ALA A 85 2.04 32.73 -2.04
CA ALA A 85 2.93 32.70 -0.89
C ALA A 85 3.46 31.30 -0.52
N ASN A 86 2.85 30.24 -1.07
CA ASN A 86 3.14 28.85 -0.70
C ASN A 86 3.48 28.01 -1.94
N PRO A 87 4.69 28.19 -2.52
CA PRO A 87 5.14 27.34 -3.62
C PRO A 87 5.22 25.88 -3.17
N ILE A 88 5.05 24.95 -4.12
CA ILE A 88 5.16 23.52 -3.85
C ILE A 88 6.61 23.21 -3.45
N PRO A 89 6.87 22.63 -2.26
CA PRO A 89 8.21 22.20 -1.87
C PRO A 89 8.77 21.18 -2.88
N SER A 90 10.08 21.23 -3.14
CA SER A 90 10.79 20.34 -4.09
C SER A 90 10.56 18.84 -3.83
N GLU A 91 10.38 18.46 -2.57
CA GLU A 91 10.10 17.08 -2.16
C GLU A 91 8.62 16.66 -2.32
N ARG A 92 7.77 17.52 -2.89
CA ARG A 92 6.33 17.31 -3.06
C ARG A 92 5.89 17.61 -4.50
N THR A 93 4.75 17.04 -4.90
CA THR A 93 4.10 17.30 -6.19
C THR A 93 2.81 18.10 -6.06
N THR A 94 2.28 18.20 -4.84
CA THR A 94 1.14 19.03 -4.45
C THR A 94 1.45 19.72 -3.13
N TRP A 95 0.86 20.89 -2.91
CA TRP A 95 0.98 21.60 -1.64
C TRP A 95 -0.29 22.39 -1.33
N GLY A 96 -0.80 22.19 -0.12
CA GLY A 96 -2.11 22.64 0.30
C GLY A 96 -2.30 22.45 1.80
N SER A 97 -3.49 22.81 2.29
CA SER A 97 -3.84 22.65 3.71
C SER A 97 -3.74 21.19 4.18
N PHE A 98 -4.11 20.22 3.34
CA PHE A 98 -4.01 18.80 3.68
C PHE A 98 -2.56 18.33 3.82
N GLU A 99 -1.66 18.75 2.92
CA GLU A 99 -0.24 18.45 2.99
C GLU A 99 0.40 19.09 4.23
N MET A 100 0.04 20.34 4.55
CA MET A 100 0.50 21.02 5.77
C MET A 100 0.04 20.27 7.04
N LEU A 101 -1.22 19.83 7.09
CA LEU A 101 -1.73 19.02 8.20
C LEU A 101 -1.01 17.67 8.29
N ARG A 102 -0.73 17.03 7.14
CA ARG A 102 0.03 15.79 7.08
C ARG A 102 1.46 15.98 7.60
N GLU A 103 2.16 17.03 7.20
CA GLU A 103 3.51 17.34 7.70
C GLU A 103 3.52 17.57 9.21
N ARG A 104 2.48 18.24 9.72
CA ARG A 104 2.31 18.41 11.16
C ARG A 104 2.10 17.07 11.86
N SER A 105 1.22 16.21 11.33
CA SER A 105 0.98 14.87 11.87
C SER A 105 2.22 13.99 11.84
N LEU A 106 2.97 13.98 10.73
CA LEU A 106 4.24 13.27 10.60
C LEU A 106 5.28 13.76 11.62
N SER A 107 5.30 15.06 11.92
CA SER A 107 6.21 15.62 12.92
C SER A 107 5.89 15.15 14.35
N VAL A 108 4.61 14.91 14.67
CA VAL A 108 4.19 14.28 15.94
C VAL A 108 4.60 12.80 15.95
N GLN A 109 4.27 12.07 14.88
CA GLN A 109 4.61 10.65 14.75
C GLN A 109 6.12 10.41 14.83
N LYS A 110 6.93 11.33 14.29
CA LYS A 110 8.39 11.29 14.43
C LYS A 110 8.82 11.31 15.90
N GLN A 111 8.28 12.24 16.70
CA GLN A 111 8.62 12.31 18.12
C GLN A 111 8.25 11.01 18.86
N ILE A 112 7.08 10.44 18.54
CA ILE A 112 6.63 9.17 19.10
C ILE A 112 7.58 8.02 18.73
N ALA A 113 7.95 7.92 17.45
CA ALA A 113 8.85 6.89 16.95
C ALA A 113 10.26 7.00 17.53
N GLU A 114 10.80 8.22 17.63
CA GLU A 114 12.08 8.50 18.29
C GLU A 114 12.06 8.11 19.77
N ALA A 115 11.01 8.48 20.50
CA ALA A 115 10.84 8.10 21.90
C ALA A 115 10.68 6.58 22.08
N ALA A 116 9.90 5.93 21.21
CA ALA A 116 9.70 4.50 21.20
C ALA A 116 11.01 3.74 20.95
N ALA A 117 11.84 4.22 20.02
CA ALA A 117 13.15 3.61 19.73
C ALA A 117 14.17 3.84 20.86
N ALA A 118 14.06 4.94 21.60
CA ALA A 118 14.92 5.21 22.76
C ALA A 118 14.51 4.42 24.02
N ASP A 119 13.27 3.93 24.08
CA ASP A 119 12.75 3.20 25.24
C ASP A 119 13.21 1.73 25.25
N THR A 120 14.28 1.46 26.00
CA THR A 120 14.81 0.09 26.20
C THR A 120 13.84 -0.86 26.92
N GLN A 121 12.77 -0.35 27.54
CA GLN A 121 11.76 -1.14 28.23
C GLN A 121 10.46 -1.28 27.42
N ALA A 122 10.42 -0.72 26.19
CA ALA A 122 9.24 -0.77 25.34
C ALA A 122 8.75 -2.21 25.13
N GLN A 123 7.43 -2.38 25.12
CA GLN A 123 6.74 -3.64 24.83
C GLN A 123 5.61 -3.40 23.83
N GLY A 124 5.04 -4.47 23.28
CA GLY A 124 3.88 -4.41 22.39
C GLY A 124 4.07 -3.43 21.24
N ASN A 125 3.04 -2.61 21.00
CA ASN A 125 3.02 -1.64 19.90
C ASN A 125 4.15 -0.61 20.00
N ARG A 126 4.49 -0.11 21.20
CA ARG A 126 5.64 0.82 21.36
C ARG A 126 6.96 0.18 20.95
N LYS A 127 7.19 -1.09 21.31
CA LYS A 127 8.40 -1.81 20.87
C LYS A 127 8.43 -2.00 19.36
N LEU A 128 7.30 -2.42 18.77
CA LEU A 128 7.18 -2.61 17.33
C LEU A 128 7.53 -1.33 16.56
N ILE A 129 6.96 -0.18 16.96
CA ILE A 129 7.26 1.11 16.33
C ILE A 129 8.72 1.51 16.52
N GLY A 130 9.27 1.34 17.72
CA GLY A 130 10.67 1.65 18.03
C GLY A 130 11.66 0.81 17.21
N ASP A 131 11.42 -0.50 17.10
CA ASP A 131 12.27 -1.43 16.33
C ASP A 131 12.22 -1.11 14.83
N LEU A 132 11.03 -0.84 14.27
CA LEU A 132 10.87 -0.46 12.86
C LEU A 132 11.54 0.89 12.56
N TRP A 133 11.39 1.86 13.45
CA TRP A 133 12.06 3.16 13.33
C TRP A 133 13.58 3.02 13.35
N ALA A 134 14.12 2.33 14.36
CA ALA A 134 15.56 2.10 14.48
C ALA A 134 16.13 1.38 13.26
N THR A 135 15.45 0.34 12.78
CA THR A 135 15.85 -0.42 11.57
C THR A 135 15.85 0.46 10.32
N GLY A 136 14.78 1.23 10.09
CA GLY A 136 14.69 2.08 8.91
C GLY A 136 15.68 3.26 8.90
N MET A 137 16.07 3.73 10.09
CA MET A 137 17.00 4.84 10.26
C MET A 137 18.48 4.44 10.25
N ASP A 138 18.82 3.15 10.37
CA ASP A 138 20.21 2.65 10.32
C ASP A 138 20.72 2.54 8.87
N GLU A 139 21.13 3.69 8.31
CA GLU A 139 21.64 3.76 6.94
C GLU A 139 22.89 2.91 6.75
N ALA A 140 23.78 2.86 7.75
CA ALA A 140 25.02 2.12 7.66
C ALA A 140 24.78 0.61 7.55
N ALA A 141 23.85 0.07 8.32
CA ALA A 141 23.47 -1.34 8.22
C ALA A 141 22.81 -1.66 6.86
N ILE A 142 21.96 -0.77 6.36
CA ILE A 142 21.27 -0.95 5.07
C ILE A 142 22.26 -0.89 3.90
N GLU A 143 23.20 0.08 3.91
CA GLU A 143 24.27 0.15 2.91
C GLU A 143 25.16 -1.09 2.95
N ALA A 144 25.52 -1.58 4.15
CA ALA A 144 26.31 -2.78 4.30
C ALA A 144 25.60 -4.04 3.80
N ALA A 145 24.27 -4.12 3.98
CA ALA A 145 23.47 -5.24 3.48
C ALA A 145 23.33 -5.23 1.95
N GLY A 146 23.21 -4.04 1.34
CA GLY A 146 23.06 -3.88 -0.11
C GLY A 146 21.89 -4.69 -0.65
N ILE A 147 22.14 -5.49 -1.70
CA ILE A 147 21.14 -6.39 -2.31
C ILE A 147 21.01 -7.74 -1.58
N THR A 148 21.87 -8.05 -0.60
CA THR A 148 21.93 -9.37 0.04
C THR A 148 20.57 -9.88 0.55
N PRO A 149 19.70 -9.06 1.17
CA PRO A 149 18.41 -9.54 1.68
C PRO A 149 17.47 -10.13 0.61
N VAL A 150 17.59 -9.73 -0.66
CA VAL A 150 16.71 -10.23 -1.73
C VAL A 150 17.26 -11.46 -2.46
N GLN A 151 18.55 -11.79 -2.28
CA GLN A 151 19.22 -12.88 -3.00
C GLN A 151 18.52 -14.25 -2.88
N PRO A 152 17.95 -14.66 -1.73
CA PRO A 152 17.21 -15.92 -1.65
C PRO A 152 16.01 -15.98 -2.61
N PHE A 153 15.28 -14.87 -2.76
CA PHE A 153 14.14 -14.79 -3.68
C PHE A 153 14.59 -14.82 -5.14
N LEU A 154 15.73 -14.20 -5.45
CA LEU A 154 16.31 -14.24 -6.79
C LEU A 154 16.76 -15.65 -7.18
N ALA A 155 17.35 -16.38 -6.22
CA ALA A 155 17.75 -17.77 -6.43
C ALA A 155 16.54 -18.71 -6.69
N GLU A 156 15.40 -18.46 -6.03
CA GLU A 156 14.16 -19.18 -6.32
C GLU A 156 13.64 -18.92 -7.75
N ILE A 157 13.73 -17.67 -8.21
CA ILE A 157 13.33 -17.29 -9.57
C ILE A 157 14.27 -17.92 -10.61
N ASP A 158 15.58 -17.90 -10.35
CA ASP A 158 16.60 -18.47 -11.23
C ASP A 158 16.45 -20.00 -11.38
N ALA A 159 15.82 -20.66 -10.41
CA ALA A 159 15.56 -22.10 -10.43
C ALA A 159 14.34 -22.52 -11.28
N LEU A 160 13.49 -21.57 -11.73
CA LEU A 160 12.33 -21.87 -12.55
C LEU A 160 12.77 -22.42 -13.93
N ALA A 161 12.36 -23.64 -14.27
CA ALA A 161 12.83 -24.32 -15.48
C ALA A 161 11.69 -24.71 -16.43
N SER A 162 10.44 -24.63 -15.98
CA SER A 162 9.27 -25.09 -16.73
C SER A 162 8.01 -24.28 -16.46
N PRO A 163 7.00 -24.32 -17.35
CA PRO A 163 5.70 -23.70 -17.10
C PRO A 163 5.06 -24.14 -15.77
N ASP A 164 5.23 -25.41 -15.38
CA ASP A 164 4.72 -25.94 -14.11
C ASP A 164 5.42 -25.29 -12.90
N ASP A 165 6.74 -25.04 -12.99
CA ASP A 165 7.46 -24.32 -11.94
C ASP A 165 6.94 -22.89 -11.79
N LEU A 166 6.72 -22.19 -12.90
CA LEU A 166 6.16 -20.84 -12.91
C LEU A 166 4.74 -20.82 -12.32
N VAL A 167 3.88 -21.75 -12.71
CA VAL A 167 2.53 -21.87 -12.16
C VAL A 167 2.58 -22.09 -10.65
N ASN A 168 3.44 -22.97 -10.16
CA ASN A 168 3.60 -23.21 -8.72
C ASN A 168 4.16 -21.97 -8.00
N PHE A 169 5.12 -21.27 -8.61
CA PHE A 169 5.66 -20.02 -8.09
C PHE A 169 4.57 -18.96 -7.90
N LEU A 170 3.75 -18.73 -8.95
CA LEU A 170 2.64 -17.78 -8.94
C LEU A 170 1.56 -18.18 -7.93
N ARG A 171 1.31 -19.48 -7.74
CA ARG A 171 0.31 -19.94 -6.78
C ARG A 171 0.67 -19.57 -5.34
N GLU A 172 1.94 -19.73 -4.99
CA GLU A 172 2.46 -19.44 -3.65
C GLU A 172 2.76 -17.95 -3.43
N ALA A 173 2.64 -17.12 -4.47
CA ALA A 173 3.14 -15.76 -4.44
C ALA A 173 2.54 -14.89 -3.31
N PRO A 174 1.22 -14.89 -3.05
CA PRO A 174 0.67 -14.08 -1.95
C PRO A 174 1.17 -14.54 -0.58
N ALA A 175 1.08 -15.84 -0.28
CA ALA A 175 1.50 -16.42 1.00
C ALA A 175 3.01 -16.27 1.28
N ARG A 176 3.84 -16.13 0.25
CA ARG A 176 5.29 -15.91 0.37
C ARG A 176 5.74 -14.49 0.02
N SER A 177 4.80 -13.56 -0.16
CA SER A 177 5.07 -12.17 -0.54
C SER A 177 6.00 -12.03 -1.75
N ARG A 178 5.84 -12.90 -2.76
CA ARG A 178 6.62 -12.87 -4.00
C ARG A 178 5.99 -11.92 -5.01
N ALA A 179 6.81 -11.44 -5.94
CA ALA A 179 6.33 -10.77 -7.14
C ALA A 179 5.33 -11.67 -7.90
N SER A 180 4.28 -11.05 -8.45
CA SER A 180 3.19 -11.73 -9.16
C SER A 180 2.60 -10.82 -10.25
N VAL A 181 1.87 -11.42 -11.18
CA VAL A 181 1.10 -10.74 -12.24
C VAL A 181 -0.37 -10.53 -11.86
N PHE A 182 -0.78 -10.95 -10.66
CA PHE A 182 -2.10 -10.68 -10.10
C PHE A 182 -2.05 -10.68 -8.58
N GLY A 183 -3.01 -10.00 -7.95
CA GLY A 183 -3.16 -9.94 -6.50
C GLY A 183 -4.34 -10.78 -5.99
N LEU A 184 -4.27 -11.15 -4.71
CA LEU A 184 -5.35 -11.78 -3.95
C LEU A 184 -5.73 -10.85 -2.79
N PHE A 185 -7.01 -10.53 -2.69
CA PHE A 185 -7.56 -9.66 -1.66
C PHE A 185 -8.81 -10.30 -1.05
N ALA A 186 -9.16 -9.91 0.18
CA ALA A 186 -10.40 -10.30 0.82
C ALA A 186 -11.23 -9.05 1.06
N GLU A 187 -12.45 -9.03 0.56
CA GLU A 187 -13.37 -7.90 0.68
C GLU A 187 -14.80 -8.38 0.91
N SER A 188 -15.65 -7.46 1.34
CA SER A 188 -17.09 -7.73 1.44
C SER A 188 -17.67 -8.03 0.06
N ASP A 189 -18.52 -9.05 -0.07
CA ASP A 189 -19.22 -9.35 -1.31
C ASP A 189 -20.14 -8.17 -1.69
N PHE A 190 -20.01 -7.69 -2.92
CA PHE A 190 -20.75 -6.52 -3.41
C PHE A 190 -22.27 -6.76 -3.52
N VAL A 191 -22.70 -8.02 -3.59
CA VAL A 191 -24.13 -8.39 -3.61
C VAL A 191 -24.64 -8.80 -2.23
N ASP A 192 -23.76 -9.30 -1.35
CA ASP A 192 -24.10 -9.70 0.01
C ASP A 192 -23.01 -9.27 1.00
N SER A 193 -23.09 -8.03 1.49
CA SER A 193 -22.10 -7.44 2.40
C SER A 193 -22.00 -8.11 3.78
N THR A 194 -22.82 -9.13 4.05
CA THR A 194 -22.66 -9.98 5.26
C THR A 194 -21.59 -11.04 5.09
N LYS A 195 -21.06 -11.24 3.87
CA LYS A 195 -20.01 -12.18 3.53
C LYS A 195 -18.73 -11.46 3.14
N VAL A 196 -17.61 -12.11 3.46
CA VAL A 196 -16.29 -11.79 2.90
C VAL A 196 -15.99 -12.87 1.86
N ILE A 197 -15.58 -12.45 0.67
CA ILE A 197 -15.14 -13.35 -0.40
C ILE A 197 -13.73 -12.97 -0.86
N ALA A 198 -13.07 -13.89 -1.55
CA ALA A 198 -11.82 -13.60 -2.21
C ALA A 198 -12.05 -12.81 -3.52
N TYR A 199 -11.15 -11.88 -3.79
CA TYR A 199 -11.03 -11.15 -5.04
C TYR A 199 -9.65 -11.40 -5.61
N VAL A 200 -9.60 -11.87 -6.86
CA VAL A 200 -8.38 -12.00 -7.63
C VAL A 200 -8.42 -10.99 -8.76
N ALA A 201 -7.36 -10.19 -8.86
CA ALA A 201 -7.32 -9.09 -9.82
C ALA A 201 -5.99 -8.99 -10.56
N PRO A 202 -6.01 -8.65 -11.87
CA PRO A 202 -4.80 -8.36 -12.63
C PRO A 202 -3.89 -7.37 -11.90
N GLY A 203 -2.60 -7.57 -12.05
CA GLY A 203 -1.55 -6.70 -11.57
C GLY A 203 -0.31 -6.84 -12.43
N GLY A 204 0.86 -6.60 -11.85
CA GLY A 204 2.13 -6.87 -12.52
C GLY A 204 2.53 -5.89 -13.62
N LEU A 205 1.78 -4.81 -13.82
CA LEU A 205 2.22 -3.68 -14.64
C LEU A 205 3.04 -2.72 -13.77
N SER A 206 4.18 -2.27 -14.29
CA SER A 206 5.06 -1.30 -13.63
C SER A 206 4.69 0.15 -13.94
N LEU A 207 4.03 0.41 -15.07
CA LEU A 207 3.52 1.74 -15.42
C LEU A 207 2.11 1.96 -14.85
N PRO A 208 1.70 3.22 -14.60
CA PRO A 208 0.50 3.51 -13.80
C PRO A 208 -0.83 2.99 -14.35
N ASP A 209 -0.93 2.80 -15.67
CA ASP A 209 -2.14 2.36 -16.35
C ASP A 209 -1.78 1.64 -17.65
N LYS A 210 -2.67 0.78 -18.15
CA LYS A 210 -2.50 0.16 -19.48
C LYS A 210 -2.28 1.19 -20.59
N THR A 211 -2.83 2.41 -20.47
CA THR A 211 -2.67 3.47 -21.48
C THR A 211 -1.22 3.90 -21.67
N TYR A 212 -0.34 3.69 -20.68
CA TYR A 212 1.08 4.02 -20.81
C TYR A 212 1.82 3.10 -21.80
N TYR A 213 1.32 1.89 -22.03
CA TYR A 213 1.98 0.87 -22.88
C TYR A 213 1.69 1.04 -24.38
N ALA A 214 0.84 1.98 -24.78
CA ALA A 214 0.45 2.18 -26.18
C ALA A 214 0.41 3.67 -26.58
N GLY A 215 0.29 3.92 -27.88
CA GLY A 215 0.17 5.28 -28.44
C GLY A 215 1.42 6.16 -28.27
N ASP A 216 1.41 7.37 -28.82
CA ASP A 216 2.59 8.24 -28.82
C ASP A 216 2.73 9.09 -27.54
N GLU A 217 1.65 9.27 -26.78
CA GLU A 217 1.57 10.21 -25.64
C GLU A 217 2.58 9.89 -24.53
N HIS A 218 2.80 8.61 -24.25
CA HIS A 218 3.69 8.14 -23.17
C HIS A 218 5.01 7.54 -23.68
N ALA A 219 5.46 7.94 -24.88
CA ALA A 219 6.68 7.39 -25.48
C ALA A 219 7.93 7.66 -24.63
N ALA A 220 8.02 8.84 -24.03
CA ALA A 220 9.14 9.23 -23.17
C ALA A 220 9.16 8.40 -21.86
N GLU A 221 7.99 8.16 -21.27
CA GLU A 221 7.84 7.36 -20.05
C GLU A 221 8.19 5.89 -20.31
N ARG A 222 7.84 5.33 -21.46
CA ARG A 222 8.26 3.97 -21.86
C ARG A 222 9.76 3.86 -22.09
N GLU A 223 10.37 4.86 -22.73
CA GLU A 223 11.84 4.91 -22.89
C GLU A 223 12.53 4.97 -21.53
N ALA A 224 12.03 5.84 -20.63
CA ALA A 224 12.54 5.94 -19.27
C ALA A 224 12.32 4.65 -18.45
N PHE A 225 11.20 3.95 -18.66
CA PHE A 225 10.94 2.67 -18.01
C PHE A 225 11.95 1.60 -18.41
N VAL A 226 12.23 1.46 -19.71
CA VAL A 226 13.25 0.52 -20.19
C VAL A 226 14.62 0.87 -19.60
N ALA A 227 14.97 2.16 -19.55
CA ALA A 227 16.23 2.60 -18.93
C ALA A 227 16.28 2.28 -17.43
N HIS A 228 15.18 2.48 -16.71
CA HIS A 228 15.03 2.15 -15.30
C HIS A 228 15.21 0.65 -15.04
N VAL A 229 14.52 -0.21 -15.79
CA VAL A 229 14.64 -1.67 -15.67
C VAL A 229 16.08 -2.11 -15.91
N ALA A 230 16.72 -1.62 -16.97
CA ALA A 230 18.12 -1.93 -17.24
C ALA A 230 19.02 -1.49 -16.08
N LYS A 231 18.79 -0.29 -15.52
CA LYS A 231 19.59 0.22 -14.41
C LYS A 231 19.43 -0.63 -13.14
N VAL A 232 18.22 -1.06 -12.81
CA VAL A 232 17.95 -1.95 -11.67
C VAL A 232 18.67 -3.29 -11.85
N LEU A 233 18.62 -3.87 -13.06
CA LEU A 233 19.31 -5.14 -13.35
C LEU A 233 20.83 -5.01 -13.32
N GLU A 234 21.40 -3.89 -13.79
CA GLU A 234 22.83 -3.58 -13.65
C GLU A 234 23.25 -3.46 -12.18
N LEU A 235 22.46 -2.77 -11.35
CA LEU A 235 22.72 -2.67 -9.91
C LEU A 235 22.70 -4.06 -9.23
N ALA A 236 21.91 -4.99 -9.75
CA ALA A 236 21.88 -6.38 -9.31
C ALA A 236 23.00 -7.26 -9.89
N GLY A 237 23.90 -6.71 -10.73
CA GLY A 237 25.10 -7.36 -11.21
C GLY A 237 25.02 -7.90 -12.65
N ALA A 238 23.94 -7.65 -13.39
CA ALA A 238 23.91 -7.95 -14.82
C ALA A 238 24.87 -7.02 -15.59
N ASP A 239 25.49 -7.52 -16.67
CA ASP A 239 26.20 -6.64 -17.59
C ASP A 239 25.21 -5.80 -18.42
N ALA A 240 25.68 -4.66 -18.94
CA ALA A 240 24.83 -3.69 -19.63
C ALA A 240 24.09 -4.26 -20.85
N ALA A 241 24.69 -5.22 -21.58
CA ALA A 241 24.05 -5.81 -22.75
C ALA A 241 22.91 -6.75 -22.33
N THR A 242 23.15 -7.58 -21.31
CA THR A 242 22.13 -8.45 -20.72
C THR A 242 20.99 -7.63 -20.11
N ALA A 243 21.31 -6.60 -19.32
CA ALA A 243 20.32 -5.74 -18.69
C ALA A 243 19.43 -5.02 -19.72
N SER A 244 20.03 -4.48 -20.79
CA SER A 244 19.29 -3.81 -21.87
C SER A 244 18.37 -4.78 -22.63
N ALA A 245 18.83 -5.99 -22.93
CA ALA A 245 18.00 -7.00 -23.59
C ALA A 245 16.81 -7.43 -22.70
N GLN A 246 17.07 -7.70 -21.42
CA GLN A 246 16.03 -8.07 -20.47
C GLN A 246 15.02 -6.93 -20.25
N ALA A 247 15.46 -5.68 -20.21
CA ALA A 247 14.56 -4.54 -20.09
C ALA A 247 13.55 -4.44 -21.25
N GLN A 248 13.98 -4.72 -22.48
CA GLN A 248 13.10 -4.77 -23.63
C GLN A 248 12.11 -5.95 -23.57
N GLN A 249 12.57 -7.12 -23.11
CA GLN A 249 11.72 -8.29 -22.93
C GLN A 249 10.63 -8.04 -21.87
N ILE A 250 11.01 -7.41 -20.76
CA ILE A 250 10.09 -7.03 -19.68
C ILE A 250 9.03 -6.06 -20.20
N MET A 251 9.45 -5.02 -20.92
CA MET A 251 8.51 -4.07 -21.53
C MET A 251 7.55 -4.77 -22.51
N ALA A 252 8.04 -5.70 -23.32
CA ALA A 252 7.21 -6.45 -24.26
C ALA A 252 6.21 -7.38 -23.54
N LEU A 253 6.62 -8.05 -22.47
CA LEU A 253 5.74 -8.89 -21.65
C LEU A 253 4.66 -8.06 -20.96
N GLU A 254 5.04 -6.96 -20.29
CA GLU A 254 4.08 -6.07 -19.64
C GLU A 254 3.11 -5.43 -20.64
N THR A 255 3.57 -5.13 -21.87
CA THR A 255 2.67 -4.65 -22.94
C THR A 255 1.60 -5.67 -23.30
N GLN A 256 1.96 -6.95 -23.43
CA GLN A 256 0.98 -8.02 -23.71
C GLN A 256 -0.04 -8.20 -22.58
N LEU A 257 0.39 -8.01 -21.32
CA LEU A 257 -0.52 -8.01 -20.16
C LEU A 257 -1.41 -6.76 -20.14
N ALA A 258 -0.87 -5.59 -20.48
CA ALA A 258 -1.58 -4.33 -20.54
C ALA A 258 -2.69 -4.32 -21.61
N GLU A 259 -2.45 -4.93 -22.78
CA GLU A 259 -3.41 -5.02 -23.88
C GLU A 259 -4.78 -5.57 -23.43
N VAL A 260 -4.76 -6.61 -22.60
CA VAL A 260 -5.94 -7.30 -22.06
C VAL A 260 -6.36 -6.82 -20.66
N SER A 261 -5.63 -5.87 -20.07
CA SER A 261 -6.01 -5.27 -18.78
C SER A 261 -7.17 -4.29 -18.96
N TYR A 262 -7.89 -3.95 -17.88
CA TYR A 262 -8.77 -2.78 -17.88
C TYR A 262 -7.98 -1.53 -17.50
N SER A 263 -8.39 -0.36 -18.00
CA SER A 263 -7.84 0.91 -17.51
C SER A 263 -8.43 1.25 -16.13
N ASN A 264 -7.76 2.13 -15.41
CA ASN A 264 -8.27 2.70 -14.16
C ASN A 264 -9.61 3.44 -14.40
N GLU A 265 -9.78 4.09 -15.56
CA GLU A 265 -11.05 4.71 -15.95
C GLU A 265 -12.17 3.67 -16.04
N ASP A 266 -11.91 2.54 -16.70
CA ASP A 266 -12.85 1.43 -16.82
C ASP A 266 -13.26 0.89 -15.45
N LEU A 267 -12.28 0.59 -14.60
CA LEU A 267 -12.51 0.06 -13.25
C LEU A 267 -13.26 1.05 -12.35
N SER A 268 -13.02 2.36 -12.51
CA SER A 268 -13.69 3.40 -11.71
C SER A 268 -15.17 3.61 -12.06
N ARG A 269 -15.58 3.26 -13.29
CA ARG A 269 -16.92 3.55 -13.82
C ARG A 269 -17.85 2.36 -13.77
N ASP A 270 -17.30 1.14 -13.83
CA ASP A 270 -18.08 -0.08 -13.91
C ASP A 270 -17.56 -1.13 -12.93
N ILE A 271 -18.25 -1.22 -11.80
CA ILE A 271 -17.93 -2.17 -10.74
C ILE A 271 -18.02 -3.64 -11.20
N SER A 272 -18.78 -3.95 -12.26
CA SER A 272 -18.88 -5.30 -12.78
C SER A 272 -17.60 -5.79 -13.45
N LYS A 273 -16.71 -4.87 -13.86
CA LYS A 273 -15.36 -5.20 -14.36
C LYS A 273 -14.45 -5.73 -13.25
N TYR A 274 -14.70 -5.32 -12.01
CA TYR A 274 -14.01 -5.77 -10.81
C TYR A 274 -14.72 -6.95 -10.12
N TYR A 275 -16.05 -7.00 -10.21
CA TYR A 275 -16.90 -8.01 -9.57
C TYR A 275 -17.40 -9.03 -10.59
N ASN A 276 -16.69 -10.16 -10.70
CA ASN A 276 -17.04 -11.29 -11.54
C ASN A 276 -16.98 -12.59 -10.72
N PRO A 277 -18.05 -12.91 -9.97
CA PRO A 277 -18.09 -14.10 -9.13
C PRO A 277 -18.13 -15.37 -9.98
N VAL A 278 -17.18 -16.27 -9.73
CA VAL A 278 -17.03 -17.56 -10.41
C VAL A 278 -16.84 -18.69 -9.40
N SER A 279 -17.14 -19.93 -9.82
CA SER A 279 -16.72 -21.11 -9.07
C SER A 279 -15.28 -21.48 -9.41
N VAL A 280 -14.61 -22.23 -8.52
CA VAL A 280 -13.29 -22.81 -8.80
C VAL A 280 -13.30 -23.65 -10.08
N ALA A 281 -14.37 -24.40 -10.34
CA ALA A 281 -14.48 -25.23 -11.53
C ALA A 281 -14.56 -24.40 -12.81
N ASP A 282 -15.36 -23.33 -12.83
CA ASP A 282 -15.48 -22.45 -14.00
C ASP A 282 -14.16 -21.70 -14.27
N ALA A 283 -13.46 -21.30 -13.20
CA ALA A 283 -12.16 -20.65 -13.32
C ALA A 283 -11.07 -21.62 -13.82
N ASP A 284 -11.08 -22.88 -13.37
CA ASP A 284 -10.18 -23.93 -13.87
C ASP A 284 -10.46 -24.27 -15.35
N GLU A 285 -11.73 -24.25 -15.78
CA GLU A 285 -12.10 -24.42 -17.20
C GLU A 285 -11.58 -23.27 -18.07
N LEU A 286 -11.64 -22.03 -17.55
CA LEU A 286 -11.14 -20.84 -18.23
C LEU A 286 -9.61 -20.82 -18.35
N THR A 287 -8.90 -21.29 -17.30
CA THR A 287 -7.44 -21.30 -17.22
C THR A 287 -6.90 -22.71 -16.94
N PRO A 288 -6.90 -23.62 -17.93
CA PRO A 288 -6.60 -25.04 -17.70
C PRO A 288 -5.18 -25.33 -17.20
N SER A 289 -4.24 -24.38 -17.31
CA SER A 289 -2.88 -24.50 -16.78
C SER A 289 -2.77 -24.09 -15.32
N PHE A 290 -3.79 -23.44 -14.76
CA PHE A 290 -3.76 -22.84 -13.43
C PHE A 290 -4.94 -23.33 -12.59
N SER A 291 -4.69 -24.28 -11.69
CA SER A 291 -5.67 -24.74 -10.71
C SER A 291 -5.87 -23.71 -9.60
N TRP A 292 -7.07 -23.14 -9.54
CA TRP A 292 -7.51 -22.21 -8.51
C TRP A 292 -7.70 -22.90 -7.16
N GLY A 293 -8.13 -24.16 -7.14
CA GLY A 293 -8.18 -24.95 -5.92
C GLY A 293 -6.80 -25.10 -5.26
N ALA A 294 -5.78 -25.38 -6.06
CA ALA A 294 -4.39 -25.44 -5.59
C ALA A 294 -3.86 -24.06 -5.17
N PHE A 295 -4.22 -23.00 -5.89
CA PHE A 295 -3.90 -21.62 -5.51
C PHE A 295 -4.44 -21.26 -4.12
N PHE A 296 -5.72 -21.45 -3.89
CA PHE A 296 -6.33 -21.14 -2.58
C PHE A 296 -5.76 -22.01 -1.46
N SER A 297 -5.52 -23.29 -1.73
CA SER A 297 -4.87 -24.19 -0.77
C SER A 297 -3.46 -23.71 -0.38
N ALA A 298 -2.65 -23.27 -1.35
CA ALA A 298 -1.31 -22.71 -1.09
C ALA A 298 -1.35 -21.41 -0.25
N ASN A 299 -2.47 -20.69 -0.30
CA ASN A 299 -2.71 -19.47 0.46
C ASN A 299 -3.56 -19.69 1.72
N SER A 300 -3.60 -20.93 2.22
CA SER A 300 -4.31 -21.31 3.46
C SER A 300 -5.83 -21.07 3.45
N VAL A 301 -6.44 -21.05 2.26
CA VAL A 301 -7.89 -20.97 2.07
C VAL A 301 -8.40 -22.35 1.63
N ALA A 302 -8.89 -23.14 2.60
CA ALA A 302 -9.27 -24.53 2.36
C ALA A 302 -10.56 -24.68 1.53
N ASP A 303 -11.51 -23.76 1.70
CA ASP A 303 -12.74 -23.70 0.91
C ASP A 303 -12.98 -22.24 0.50
N PRO A 304 -12.55 -21.83 -0.70
CA PRO A 304 -12.74 -20.46 -1.16
C PRO A 304 -14.20 -20.16 -1.52
N GLY A 305 -15.08 -21.16 -1.61
CA GLY A 305 -16.43 -20.98 -2.13
C GLY A 305 -16.43 -20.37 -3.54
N GLN A 306 -17.33 -19.41 -3.76
CA GLN A 306 -17.23 -18.50 -4.91
C GLN A 306 -16.28 -17.36 -4.61
N PHE A 307 -15.53 -16.93 -5.61
CA PHE A 307 -14.63 -15.80 -5.53
C PHE A 307 -14.79 -14.91 -6.78
N SER A 308 -14.40 -13.64 -6.68
CA SER A 308 -14.39 -12.74 -7.83
C SER A 308 -13.10 -12.90 -8.62
N LEU A 309 -13.19 -13.33 -9.88
CA LEU A 309 -12.07 -13.33 -10.83
C LEU A 309 -12.23 -12.13 -11.77
N SER A 310 -11.70 -10.97 -11.36
CA SER A 310 -11.85 -9.75 -12.15
C SER A 310 -11.11 -9.85 -13.49
N ASN A 311 -11.63 -9.21 -14.53
CA ASN A 311 -11.08 -9.25 -15.88
C ASN A 311 -10.65 -10.66 -16.38
N PRO A 312 -11.61 -11.57 -16.66
CA PRO A 312 -11.32 -12.94 -17.09
C PRO A 312 -10.39 -13.05 -18.31
N ASP A 313 -10.49 -12.12 -19.26
CA ASP A 313 -9.67 -12.09 -20.48
C ASP A 313 -8.17 -11.94 -20.17
N PHE A 314 -7.82 -11.23 -19.09
CA PHE A 314 -6.44 -11.17 -18.59
C PHE A 314 -5.93 -12.55 -18.18
N PHE A 315 -6.75 -13.32 -17.46
CA PHE A 315 -6.37 -14.65 -16.98
C PHE A 315 -6.29 -15.67 -18.11
N VAL A 316 -7.15 -15.56 -19.14
CA VAL A 316 -7.02 -16.34 -20.38
C VAL A 316 -5.69 -16.04 -21.06
N LYS A 317 -5.34 -14.75 -21.20
CA LYS A 317 -4.06 -14.36 -21.82
C LYS A 317 -2.87 -14.81 -20.98
N LEU A 318 -2.92 -14.69 -19.65
CA LEU A 318 -1.88 -15.18 -18.77
C LEU A 318 -1.68 -16.70 -18.92
N ASN A 319 -2.78 -17.46 -19.00
CA ASN A 319 -2.74 -18.90 -19.24
C ASN A 319 -2.03 -19.24 -20.58
N GLU A 320 -2.18 -18.42 -21.61
CA GLU A 320 -1.42 -18.54 -22.87
C GLU A 320 0.06 -18.18 -22.68
N LEU A 321 0.35 -17.04 -22.06
CA LEU A 321 1.71 -16.50 -21.88
C LEU A 321 2.61 -17.41 -21.03
N ILE A 322 2.04 -18.16 -20.07
CA ILE A 322 2.75 -19.17 -19.28
C ILE A 322 3.47 -20.20 -20.18
N HIS A 323 2.92 -20.51 -21.36
CA HIS A 323 3.48 -21.48 -22.29
C HIS A 323 4.18 -20.86 -23.49
N SER A 324 3.75 -19.68 -23.95
CA SER A 324 4.27 -19.07 -25.17
C SER A 324 5.51 -18.20 -24.93
N VAL A 325 5.66 -17.61 -23.74
CA VAL A 325 6.81 -16.78 -23.38
C VAL A 325 7.96 -17.66 -22.86
N PRO A 326 9.20 -17.49 -23.37
CA PRO A 326 10.34 -18.24 -22.87
C PRO A 326 10.54 -18.06 -21.36
N MET A 327 10.87 -19.13 -20.64
CA MET A 327 11.09 -19.08 -19.18
C MET A 327 12.11 -18.00 -18.77
N ALA A 328 13.16 -17.78 -19.57
CA ALA A 328 14.16 -16.75 -19.30
C ALA A 328 13.56 -15.33 -19.24
N GLU A 329 12.50 -15.05 -20.00
CA GLU A 329 11.81 -13.76 -19.99
C GLU A 329 10.92 -13.62 -18.74
N TRP A 330 10.24 -14.70 -18.34
CA TRP A 330 9.54 -14.77 -17.05
C TRP A 330 10.48 -14.56 -15.86
N GLN A 331 11.65 -15.20 -15.88
CA GLN A 331 12.68 -15.01 -14.85
C GLN A 331 13.19 -13.58 -14.82
N ALA A 332 13.42 -12.96 -15.98
CA ALA A 332 13.83 -11.55 -16.05
C ALA A 332 12.76 -10.63 -15.44
N TYR A 333 11.49 -10.82 -15.81
CA TYR A 333 10.36 -10.08 -15.28
C TYR A 333 10.21 -10.23 -13.77
N LEU A 334 10.17 -11.46 -13.24
CA LEU A 334 10.03 -11.71 -11.82
C LEU A 334 11.23 -11.20 -11.02
N ARG A 335 12.45 -11.30 -11.58
CA ARG A 335 13.67 -10.75 -10.97
C ARG A 335 13.58 -9.24 -10.85
N PHE A 336 13.24 -8.55 -11.94
CA PHE A 336 13.05 -7.10 -11.92
C PHE A 336 11.98 -6.68 -10.91
N GLN A 337 10.78 -7.27 -10.98
CA GLN A 337 9.68 -6.97 -10.06
C GLN A 337 10.10 -7.18 -8.59
N THR A 338 10.85 -8.25 -8.29
CA THR A 338 11.31 -8.53 -6.92
C THR A 338 12.31 -7.48 -6.44
N ILE A 339 13.27 -7.11 -7.27
CA ILE A 339 14.29 -6.11 -6.91
C ILE A 339 13.64 -4.74 -6.79
N ASP A 340 12.82 -4.34 -7.77
CA ASP A 340 12.25 -3.00 -7.82
C ASP A 340 11.26 -2.73 -6.68
N ASN A 341 10.42 -3.71 -6.33
CA ASN A 341 9.57 -3.62 -5.14
C ASN A 341 10.39 -3.50 -3.82
N ALA A 342 11.57 -4.10 -3.77
CA ALA A 342 12.47 -4.02 -2.63
C ALA A 342 13.35 -2.75 -2.64
N SER A 343 13.58 -2.13 -3.80
CA SER A 343 14.52 -1.02 -3.99
C SER A 343 14.41 0.12 -2.98
N PRO A 344 13.20 0.58 -2.55
CA PRO A 344 13.08 1.61 -1.53
C PRO A 344 13.71 1.27 -0.17
N TYR A 345 13.97 -0.01 0.09
CA TYR A 345 14.47 -0.57 1.36
C TYR A 345 15.88 -1.15 1.26
N LEU A 346 16.48 -1.18 0.05
CA LEU A 346 17.86 -1.61 -0.18
C LEU A 346 18.83 -0.43 -0.02
N SER A 347 20.08 -0.61 -0.43
CA SER A 347 21.08 0.46 -0.43
C SER A 347 20.67 1.67 -1.29
N GLU A 348 21.29 2.81 -1.02
CA GLU A 348 20.99 4.13 -1.57
C GLU A 348 20.90 4.12 -3.11
N ALA A 349 21.75 3.35 -3.79
CA ALA A 349 21.73 3.25 -5.24
C ALA A 349 20.39 2.72 -5.78
N PHE A 350 19.81 1.70 -5.14
CA PHE A 350 18.50 1.16 -5.53
C PHE A 350 17.37 2.13 -5.16
N ALA A 351 17.40 2.68 -3.93
CA ALA A 351 16.38 3.62 -3.47
C ALA A 351 16.34 4.90 -4.32
N THR A 352 17.51 5.36 -4.79
CA THR A 352 17.66 6.51 -5.67
C THR A 352 17.12 6.21 -7.07
N GLU A 353 17.45 5.05 -7.63
CA GLU A 353 16.95 4.66 -8.95
C GLU A 353 15.43 4.52 -8.98
N ASN A 354 14.86 3.88 -7.95
CA ASN A 354 13.40 3.78 -7.79
C ASN A 354 12.76 5.18 -7.66
N PHE A 355 13.36 6.09 -6.89
CA PHE A 355 12.87 7.48 -6.80
C PHE A 355 12.93 8.20 -8.16
N ASN A 356 14.05 8.08 -8.87
CA ASN A 356 14.27 8.76 -10.15
C ASN A 356 13.21 8.37 -11.19
N PHE A 357 12.79 7.10 -11.21
CA PHE A 357 11.75 6.67 -12.11
C PHE A 357 10.35 7.00 -11.58
N TYR A 358 9.92 6.40 -10.47
CA TYR A 358 8.52 6.47 -10.04
C TYR A 358 8.09 7.81 -9.47
N SER A 359 9.00 8.59 -8.89
CA SER A 359 8.66 9.87 -8.26
C SER A 359 9.05 11.04 -9.16
N LYS A 360 10.27 11.03 -9.68
CA LYS A 360 10.76 12.15 -10.48
C LYS A 360 10.25 12.09 -11.92
N THR A 361 10.50 11.00 -12.64
CA THR A 361 10.08 10.87 -14.05
C THR A 361 8.55 10.81 -14.19
N LEU A 362 7.88 9.92 -13.44
CA LEU A 362 6.44 9.71 -13.62
C LEU A 362 5.56 10.78 -12.94
N ARG A 363 6.05 11.44 -11.89
CA ARG A 363 5.22 12.36 -11.07
C ARG A 363 5.78 13.77 -10.93
N GLY A 364 6.97 14.06 -11.46
CA GLY A 364 7.56 15.40 -11.42
C GLY A 364 8.10 15.82 -10.06
N GLN A 365 8.33 14.89 -9.12
CA GLN A 365 8.93 15.21 -7.82
C GLN A 365 10.42 15.54 -7.98
N GLU A 366 10.86 16.70 -7.51
CA GLU A 366 12.24 17.16 -7.74
C GLU A 366 13.24 16.49 -6.80
N GLU A 367 12.88 16.33 -5.51
CA GLU A 367 13.73 15.78 -4.46
C GLU A 367 13.06 14.62 -3.71
N GLN A 368 13.87 13.64 -3.28
CA GLN A 368 13.35 12.52 -2.49
C GLN A 368 13.02 13.00 -1.07
N LEU A 369 11.93 12.46 -0.51
CA LEU A 369 11.60 12.71 0.89
C LEU A 369 12.76 12.34 1.82
N ALA A 370 12.97 13.18 2.84
CA ALA A 370 13.90 12.87 3.92
C ALA A 370 13.67 11.46 4.48
N ARG A 371 14.75 10.75 4.83
CA ARG A 371 14.71 9.34 5.23
C ARG A 371 13.66 9.05 6.31
N TRP A 372 13.61 9.88 7.35
CA TRP A 372 12.66 9.72 8.44
C TRP A 372 11.18 9.74 7.97
N LYS A 373 10.85 10.54 6.93
CA LYS A 373 9.51 10.55 6.33
C LYS A 373 9.24 9.25 5.58
N ARG A 374 10.24 8.72 4.86
CA ARG A 374 10.14 7.43 4.17
C ARG A 374 9.95 6.27 5.16
N VAL A 375 10.67 6.29 6.27
CA VAL A 375 10.51 5.32 7.37
C VAL A 375 9.12 5.40 8.00
N LEU A 376 8.62 6.61 8.30
CA LEU A 376 7.24 6.75 8.78
C LEU A 376 6.20 6.30 7.76
N ASN A 377 6.40 6.57 6.47
CA ASN A 377 5.48 6.09 5.43
C ASN A 377 5.40 4.56 5.48
N PHE A 378 6.52 3.86 5.62
CA PHE A 378 6.55 2.41 5.79
C PHE A 378 5.83 1.98 7.08
N ILE A 379 6.12 2.60 8.23
CA ILE A 379 5.47 2.28 9.50
C ILE A 379 3.95 2.48 9.43
N ASN A 380 3.48 3.55 8.78
CA ASN A 380 2.05 3.80 8.58
C ASN A 380 1.41 2.73 7.68
N GLN A 381 2.09 2.31 6.62
CA GLN A 381 1.58 1.26 5.72
C GLN A 381 1.52 -0.12 6.39
N ALA A 382 2.58 -0.49 7.12
CA ALA A 382 2.70 -1.82 7.72
C ALA A 382 1.98 -1.96 9.06
N THR A 383 1.97 -0.89 9.86
CA THR A 383 1.57 -0.91 11.28
C THR A 383 0.87 0.40 11.70
N GLY A 384 0.14 1.04 10.78
CA GLY A 384 -0.49 2.34 11.01
C GLY A 384 -1.43 2.39 12.20
N GLU A 385 -2.20 1.32 12.46
CA GLU A 385 -3.07 1.23 13.62
C GLU A 385 -2.29 1.21 14.94
N ALA A 386 -1.16 0.51 14.99
CA ALA A 386 -0.30 0.46 16.17
C ALA A 386 0.36 1.83 16.45
N LEU A 387 0.80 2.53 15.40
CA LEU A 387 1.27 3.91 15.54
C LEU A 387 0.14 4.86 15.92
N GLY A 388 -1.07 4.63 15.37
CA GLY A 388 -2.28 5.41 15.64
C GLY A 388 -2.70 5.34 17.10
N GLU A 389 -2.62 4.17 17.73
CA GLU A 389 -2.83 4.02 19.18
C GLU A 389 -1.91 4.96 19.97
N LEU A 390 -0.59 4.89 19.71
CA LEU A 390 0.38 5.76 20.38
C LEU A 390 0.12 7.24 20.08
N TYR A 391 -0.27 7.58 18.85
CA TYR A 391 -0.59 8.95 18.43
C TYR A 391 -1.77 9.57 19.16
N VAL A 392 -2.77 8.77 19.54
CA VAL A 392 -3.94 9.26 20.28
C VAL A 392 -3.70 9.23 21.79
N ASP A 393 -2.84 8.31 22.26
CA ASP A 393 -2.54 8.16 23.68
C ASP A 393 -1.52 9.16 24.23
N ASP A 394 -0.47 9.46 23.47
CA ASP A 394 0.58 10.45 23.78
C ASP A 394 0.15 11.87 23.39
#